data_AF-A0A2D8QVP3-F1
#
_entry.id   AF-A0A2D8QVP3-F1
#
_cell.length_a   1.000
_cell.length_b   1.000
_cell.length_c   1.000
_cell.angle_alpha   90.00
_cell.angle_beta   90.00
_cell.angle_gamma   90.00
#
_symmetry.space_group_name_H-M   'P 1'
#
loop_
_entity.id
_entity.type
_entity.pdbx_description
1 polymer ?
#
loop_
_entity_poly.entity_id
_entity_poly.type
_entity_poly.pdbx_seq_one_letter_code
_entity_poly.pdbx_strand_id
1 'polypeptide(L)'
;MSKLFGPVVQQGYVVPDIEAAIEHWLARGIGPFFIADIKGMSGVYDGEQIFADMRAGFAYCGDQQIEVITPKGTSPSIYKDYLQSNPNGGLQHLAYWVDDIDKTLSEVALAGHEFKVWQRYGEAPEYKA
;
A
#
# COMPACT_ATOMS: atom_id res chain seq x y z
N MET A 1 -6.67 17.21 8.76
CA MET A 1 -6.94 16.86 7.35
C MET A 1 -5.84 17.44 6.49
N SER A 2 -5.29 16.69 5.53
CA SER A 2 -4.31 17.24 4.59
C SER A 2 -4.98 18.34 3.77
N LYS A 3 -4.31 19.49 3.61
CA LYS A 3 -4.81 20.56 2.74
C LYS A 3 -4.74 20.19 1.26
N LEU A 4 -3.88 19.22 0.90
CA LEU A 4 -3.63 18.82 -0.48
C LEU A 4 -4.42 17.57 -0.87
N PHE A 5 -4.56 16.62 0.06
CA PHE A 5 -5.06 15.27 -0.24
C PHE A 5 -6.33 14.88 0.50
N GLY A 6 -6.86 15.76 1.35
CA GLY A 6 -8.03 15.44 2.17
C GLY A 6 -7.72 14.50 3.35
N PRO A 7 -8.69 13.66 3.77
CA PRO A 7 -8.50 12.74 4.88
C PRO A 7 -7.60 11.57 4.47
N VAL A 8 -6.80 11.07 5.42
CA VAL A 8 -6.17 9.75 5.27
C VAL A 8 -7.27 8.71 5.26
N VAL A 9 -7.20 7.73 4.35
CA VAL A 9 -8.22 6.69 4.20
C VAL A 9 -7.70 5.30 4.54
N GLN A 10 -6.38 5.10 4.47
CA GLN A 10 -5.74 3.82 4.76
C GLN A 10 -4.39 4.02 5.44
N GLN A 11 -4.06 3.11 6.36
CA GLN A 11 -2.73 2.89 6.91
C GLN A 11 -2.18 1.57 6.37
N GLY A 12 -1.11 1.64 5.59
CA GLY A 12 -0.46 0.49 4.98
C GLY A 12 0.74 0.01 5.79
N TYR A 13 0.64 -1.16 6.38
CA TYR A 13 1.68 -1.81 7.16
C TYR A 13 2.36 -2.88 6.31
N VAL A 14 3.65 -2.72 6.05
CA VAL A 14 4.42 -3.76 5.37
C VAL A 14 5.10 -4.61 6.43
N VAL A 15 4.89 -5.91 6.38
CA VAL A 15 5.28 -6.85 7.44
C VAL A 15 5.94 -8.10 6.87
N PRO A 16 6.93 -8.70 7.57
CA PRO A 16 7.57 -9.94 7.13
C PRO A 16 6.63 -11.16 7.24
N ASP A 17 5.67 -11.10 8.16
CA ASP A 17 4.71 -12.17 8.46
C ASP A 17 3.30 -11.55 8.57
N ILE A 18 2.42 -11.89 7.63
CA ILE A 18 1.08 -11.32 7.56
C ILE A 18 0.13 -12.00 8.54
N GLU A 19 0.30 -13.30 8.80
CA GLU A 19 -0.50 -14.04 9.76
C GLU A 19 -0.32 -13.43 11.17
N ALA A 20 0.92 -13.19 11.59
CA ALA A 20 1.21 -12.54 12.87
C ALA A 20 0.65 -11.11 12.95
N ALA A 21 0.70 -10.35 11.85
CA ALA A 21 0.14 -9.01 11.79
C ALA A 21 -1.40 -9.00 11.88
N ILE A 22 -2.07 -9.95 11.23
CA ILE A 22 -3.53 -10.12 11.33
C ILE A 22 -3.91 -10.48 12.77
N GLU A 23 -3.23 -11.46 13.38
CA GLU A 23 -3.48 -11.84 14.77
C GLU A 23 -3.31 -10.67 15.74
N HIS A 24 -2.30 -9.83 15.53
CA HIS A 24 -2.09 -8.61 16.31
C HIS A 24 -3.31 -7.68 16.30
N TRP A 25 -3.91 -7.47 15.12
CA TRP A 25 -5.07 -6.59 14.97
C TRP A 25 -6.36 -7.24 15.48
N LEU A 26 -6.57 -8.53 15.21
CA LEU A 26 -7.71 -9.29 15.73
C LEU A 26 -7.74 -9.29 17.26
N ALA A 27 -6.58 -9.46 17.91
CA ALA A 27 -6.47 -9.39 19.37
C ALA A 27 -6.85 -8.01 19.96
N ARG A 28 -6.89 -6.97 19.13
CA ARG A 28 -7.32 -5.60 19.48
C ARG A 28 -8.75 -5.31 19.03
N GLY A 29 -9.47 -6.30 18.52
CA GLY A 29 -10.84 -6.16 18.04
C GLY A 29 -10.95 -5.50 16.66
N ILE A 30 -9.87 -5.43 15.89
CA ILE A 30 -9.87 -4.88 14.53
C ILE A 30 -9.88 -6.04 13.53
N GLY A 31 -10.93 -6.10 12.73
CA GLY A 31 -11.22 -7.19 11.80
C GLY A 31 -12.73 -7.28 11.53
N PRO A 32 -13.20 -8.31 10.79
CA PRO A 32 -12.40 -9.36 10.14
C PRO A 32 -11.54 -8.81 9.00
N PHE A 33 -10.50 -9.56 8.62
CA PHE A 33 -9.66 -9.22 7.46
C PHE A 33 -10.14 -9.96 6.20
N PHE A 34 -10.31 -9.24 5.10
CA PHE A 34 -10.32 -9.81 3.76
C PHE A 34 -8.88 -10.05 3.32
N ILE A 35 -8.54 -11.26 2.86
CA ILE A 35 -7.19 -11.64 2.46
C ILE A 35 -7.14 -11.89 0.96
N ALA A 36 -6.14 -11.31 0.30
CA ALA A 36 -5.88 -11.48 -1.12
C ALA A 36 -4.44 -11.95 -1.35
N ASP A 37 -4.28 -13.03 -2.11
CA ASP A 37 -3.02 -13.41 -2.71
C ASP A 37 -2.95 -12.80 -4.12
N ILE A 38 -2.10 -11.78 -4.27
CA ILE A 38 -1.92 -11.03 -5.50
C ILE A 38 -0.67 -11.56 -6.21
N LYS A 39 -0.81 -11.92 -7.48
CA LYS A 39 0.27 -12.44 -8.30
C LYS A 39 0.36 -11.70 -9.63
N GLY A 40 1.57 -11.40 -10.05
CA GLY A 40 1.85 -10.80 -11.36
C GLY A 40 1.22 -9.42 -11.55
N MET A 41 1.03 -8.65 -10.48
CA MET A 41 0.46 -7.30 -10.57
C MET A 41 1.42 -6.40 -11.34
N SER A 42 1.02 -6.00 -12.54
CA SER A 42 1.81 -5.11 -13.39
C SER A 42 1.93 -3.72 -12.77
N GLY A 43 3.15 -3.21 -12.74
CA GLY A 43 3.42 -1.85 -12.28
C GLY A 43 4.79 -1.35 -12.74
N VAL A 44 5.06 -0.08 -12.46
CA VAL A 44 6.36 0.55 -12.67
C VAL A 44 6.93 0.87 -11.31
N TYR A 45 8.14 0.41 -11.03
CA TYR A 45 8.89 0.68 -9.80
C TYR A 45 10.25 1.28 -10.15
N ASP A 46 10.54 2.46 -9.63
CA ASP A 46 11.73 3.26 -9.94
C ASP A 46 12.04 3.40 -11.45
N GLY A 47 10.97 3.53 -12.25
CA GLY A 47 11.06 3.65 -13.71
C GLY A 47 11.13 2.33 -14.48
N GLU A 48 11.24 1.19 -13.80
CA GLU A 48 11.30 -0.14 -14.41
C GLU A 48 9.96 -0.89 -14.32
N GLN A 49 9.61 -1.61 -15.39
CA GLN A 49 8.44 -2.48 -15.39
C GLN A 49 8.66 -3.67 -14.46
N ILE A 50 7.70 -3.91 -13.57
CA ILE A 50 7.70 -5.01 -12.61
C ILE A 50 6.38 -5.79 -12.65
N PHE A 51 6.41 -6.97 -12.02
CA PHE A 51 5.26 -7.83 -11.79
C PHE A 51 5.28 -8.23 -10.32
N ALA A 52 4.58 -7.46 -9.50
CA ALA A 52 4.61 -7.62 -8.06
C ALA A 52 3.76 -8.81 -7.61
N ASP A 53 4.35 -9.64 -6.76
CA ASP A 53 3.65 -10.67 -6.00
C ASP A 53 3.57 -10.22 -4.54
N MET A 54 2.40 -10.34 -3.91
CA MET A 54 2.21 -10.00 -2.51
C MET A 54 1.01 -10.72 -1.93
N ARG A 55 0.98 -10.84 -0.61
CA ARG A 55 -0.24 -11.18 0.14
C ARG A 55 -0.65 -9.94 0.91
N ALA A 56 -1.92 -9.55 0.77
CA ALA A 56 -2.47 -8.36 1.40
C ALA A 56 -3.70 -8.73 2.23
N GLY A 57 -3.85 -8.07 3.36
CA GLY A 57 -5.00 -8.20 4.25
C GLY A 57 -5.60 -6.84 4.52
N PHE A 58 -6.93 -6.75 4.46
CA PHE A 58 -7.67 -5.50 4.59
C PHE A 58 -8.75 -5.63 5.68
N ALA A 59 -8.72 -4.73 6.64
CA ALA A 59 -9.79 -4.56 7.63
C ALA A 59 -10.14 -3.08 7.79
N TYR A 60 -11.27 -2.80 8.42
CA TYR A 60 -11.69 -1.42 8.71
C TYR A 60 -11.91 -1.22 10.21
N CYS A 61 -11.53 -0.05 10.70
CA CYS A 61 -11.89 0.46 12.01
C CYS A 61 -12.53 1.83 11.83
N GLY A 62 -13.87 1.85 11.78
CA GLY A 62 -14.62 3.00 11.27
C GLY A 62 -14.23 3.29 9.82
N ASP A 63 -13.94 4.55 9.51
CA ASP A 63 -13.59 4.99 8.15
C ASP A 63 -12.10 4.78 7.80
N GLN A 64 -11.29 4.23 8.71
CA GLN A 64 -9.88 3.96 8.45
C GLN A 64 -9.67 2.51 8.04
N GLN A 65 -9.10 2.31 6.85
CA GLN A 65 -8.66 1.00 6.40
C GLN A 65 -7.29 0.66 7.00
N ILE A 66 -7.16 -0.54 7.54
CA ILE A 66 -5.90 -1.14 7.94
C ILE A 66 -5.53 -2.15 6.86
N GLU A 67 -4.45 -1.87 6.14
CA GLU A 67 -3.87 -2.78 5.16
C GLU A 67 -2.59 -3.38 5.74
N VAL A 68 -2.45 -4.70 5.70
CA VAL A 68 -1.20 -5.42 6.01
C VAL A 68 -0.69 -6.12 4.76
N ILE A 69 0.57 -5.90 4.40
CA ILE A 69 1.17 -6.37 3.15
C ILE A 69 2.43 -7.17 3.46
N THR A 70 2.53 -8.38 2.91
CA THR A 70 3.80 -9.11 2.82
C THR A 70 4.17 -9.31 1.36
N PRO A 71 5.22 -8.64 0.85
CA PRO A 71 5.69 -8.86 -0.51
C PRO A 71 6.22 -10.30 -0.67
N LYS A 72 5.93 -10.92 -1.80
CA LYS A 72 6.34 -12.29 -2.15
C LYS A 72 7.23 -12.26 -3.40
N GLY A 73 7.66 -13.44 -3.87
CA GLY A 73 8.47 -13.58 -5.08
C GLY A 73 9.84 -12.89 -5.01
N THR A 74 10.44 -12.63 -6.18
CA THR A 74 11.75 -11.96 -6.32
C THR A 74 11.68 -10.63 -7.05
N SER A 75 10.53 -10.27 -7.65
CA SER A 75 10.36 -8.99 -8.34
C SER A 75 10.59 -7.82 -7.37
N PRO A 76 11.38 -6.79 -7.75
CA PRO A 76 11.60 -5.63 -6.90
C PRO A 76 10.29 -4.86 -6.70
N SER A 77 10.14 -4.23 -5.53
CA SER A 77 8.98 -3.38 -5.22
C SER A 77 9.30 -2.51 -4.01
N ILE A 78 8.57 -1.40 -3.87
CA ILE A 78 8.71 -0.50 -2.72
C ILE A 78 8.54 -1.22 -1.37
N TYR A 79 7.70 -2.27 -1.34
CA TYR A 79 7.46 -3.06 -0.14
C TYR A 79 8.66 -3.93 0.24
N LYS A 80 9.37 -4.51 -0.74
CA LYS A 80 10.59 -5.29 -0.48
C LYS A 80 11.70 -4.40 0.05
N ASP A 81 11.92 -3.26 -0.59
CA ASP A 81 12.92 -2.29 -0.19
C ASP A 81 12.65 -1.75 1.22
N TYR A 82 11.37 -1.53 1.54
CA TYR A 82 10.97 -1.19 2.90
C TYR A 82 11.37 -2.27 3.91
N LEU A 83 11.08 -3.56 3.67
CA LEU A 83 11.44 -4.63 4.58
C LEU A 83 12.95 -4.88 4.66
N GLN A 84 13.70 -4.63 3.59
CA GLN A 84 15.17 -4.68 3.66
C GLN A 84 15.72 -3.63 4.64
N SER A 85 15.13 -2.44 4.67
CA SER A 85 15.51 -1.36 5.58
C SER A 85 14.87 -1.50 6.97
N ASN A 86 13.72 -2.18 7.06
CA ASN A 86 12.90 -2.33 8.26
C ASN A 86 12.50 -3.80 8.42
N PRO A 87 13.41 -4.68 8.85
CA PRO A 87 13.20 -6.13 8.84
C PRO A 87 12.03 -6.59 9.73
N ASN A 88 11.65 -5.80 10.72
CA ASN A 88 10.51 -6.08 11.60
C ASN A 88 9.17 -5.59 11.04
N GLY A 89 9.18 -4.93 9.88
CA GLY A 89 8.01 -4.28 9.30
C GLY A 89 7.56 -3.04 10.09
N GLY A 90 6.40 -2.51 9.70
CA GLY A 90 5.80 -1.34 10.34
C GLY A 90 4.88 -0.57 9.40
N LEU A 91 4.40 0.58 9.88
CA LEU A 91 3.65 1.53 9.04
C LEU A 91 4.58 2.06 7.95
N GLN A 92 4.25 1.80 6.69
CA GLN A 92 5.05 2.20 5.54
C GLN A 92 4.45 3.39 4.81
N HIS A 93 3.12 3.44 4.67
CA HIS A 93 2.45 4.54 3.97
C HIS A 93 1.08 4.90 4.57
N LEU A 94 0.63 6.11 4.23
CA LEU A 94 -0.74 6.57 4.37
C LEU A 94 -1.32 6.73 2.96
N ALA A 95 -2.56 6.30 2.75
CA ALA A 95 -3.24 6.50 1.48
C ALA A 95 -4.29 7.61 1.55
N TYR A 96 -4.57 8.19 0.39
CA TYR A 96 -5.56 9.23 0.17
C TYR A 96 -6.31 8.90 -1.12
N TRP A 97 -7.62 9.15 -1.13
CA TRP A 97 -8.41 9.09 -2.36
C TRP A 97 -8.32 10.44 -3.08
N VAL A 98 -8.03 10.38 -4.38
CA VAL A 98 -8.08 11.52 -5.29
C VAL A 98 -8.76 11.11 -6.57
N ASP A 99 -9.50 12.02 -7.18
CA ASP A 99 -10.25 11.73 -8.41
C ASP A 99 -9.33 11.58 -9.62
N ASP A 100 -8.19 12.29 -9.61
CA ASP A 100 -7.20 12.29 -10.68
C ASP A 100 -5.79 12.42 -10.09
N ILE A 101 -5.01 11.33 -10.19
CA ILE A 101 -3.64 11.27 -9.66
C ILE A 101 -2.74 12.27 -10.37
N ASP A 102 -2.80 12.36 -11.69
CA ASP A 102 -1.86 13.17 -12.48
C ASP A 102 -2.15 14.68 -12.26
N LYS A 103 -3.43 15.05 -12.18
CA LYS A 103 -3.84 16.40 -11.78
C LYS A 103 -3.38 16.73 -10.35
N THR A 104 -3.61 15.83 -9.39
CA THR A 104 -3.22 16.04 -7.99
C THR A 104 -1.71 16.23 -7.87
N LEU A 105 -0.91 15.39 -8.52
CA LEU A 105 0.55 15.51 -8.52
C LEU A 105 1.02 16.84 -9.14
N SER A 106 0.33 17.32 -10.17
CA SER A 106 0.58 18.65 -10.75
C SER A 106 0.30 19.78 -9.74
N GLU A 107 -0.81 19.70 -8.99
CA GLU A 107 -1.15 20.67 -7.95
C GLU A 107 -0.14 20.66 -6.79
N VAL A 108 0.35 19.48 -6.40
CA VAL A 108 1.43 19.33 -5.40
C VAL A 108 2.71 20.02 -5.85
N ALA A 109 3.11 19.82 -7.11
CA ALA A 109 4.28 20.50 -7.69
C ALA A 109 4.10 22.02 -7.74
N LEU A 110 2.93 22.50 -8.17
CA LEU A 110 2.61 23.94 -8.21
C LEU A 110 2.58 24.58 -6.82
N ALA A 111 2.23 23.82 -5.80
CA ALA A 111 2.32 24.24 -4.40
C ALA A 111 3.77 24.26 -3.85
N GLY A 112 4.76 23.90 -4.67
CA GLY A 112 6.18 23.94 -4.32
C GLY A 112 6.67 22.73 -3.52
N HIS A 113 5.92 21.63 -3.52
CA HIS A 113 6.33 20.40 -2.85
C HIS A 113 7.06 19.47 -3.82
N GLU A 114 8.29 19.09 -3.47
CA GLU A 114 9.05 18.06 -4.18
C GLU A 114 8.50 16.67 -3.86
N PHE A 115 8.37 15.83 -4.87
CA PHE A 115 7.99 14.42 -4.71
C PHE A 115 8.69 13.53 -5.74
N LYS A 116 8.77 12.25 -5.41
CA LYS A 116 9.17 11.18 -6.33
C LYS A 116 8.06 10.14 -6.39
N VAL A 117 7.65 9.78 -7.61
CA VAL A 117 6.78 8.62 -7.81
C VAL A 117 7.66 7.37 -7.78
N TRP A 118 7.66 6.68 -6.65
CA TRP A 118 8.43 5.45 -6.49
C TRP A 118 7.80 4.26 -7.20
N GLN A 119 6.47 4.18 -7.17
CA GLN A 119 5.75 3.07 -7.74
C GLN A 119 4.38 3.50 -8.25
N ARG A 120 3.99 3.01 -9.43
CA ARG A 120 2.65 3.17 -10.01
C ARG A 120 2.16 1.79 -10.46
N TYR A 121 0.98 1.39 -10.02
CA TYR A 121 0.31 0.21 -10.55
C TYR A 121 -0.61 0.63 -11.71
N GLY A 122 -0.84 -0.29 -12.66
CA GLY A 122 -1.73 -0.08 -13.80
C GLY A 122 -3.22 -0.14 -13.43
N GLU A 123 -4.08 -0.47 -14.41
CA GLU A 123 -5.49 -0.77 -14.14
C GLU A 123 -5.61 -1.83 -13.03
N ALA A 124 -6.66 -1.70 -12.21
CA ALA A 124 -6.86 -2.57 -11.05
C ALA A 124 -6.78 -4.06 -11.44
N PRO A 125 -6.17 -4.93 -10.60
CA PRO A 125 -6.18 -6.36 -10.87
C PRO A 125 -7.62 -6.87 -11.01
N GLU A 126 -7.84 -7.82 -11.90
CA GLU A 126 -9.08 -8.61 -11.88
C GLU A 126 -9.12 -9.40 -10.57
N TYR A 127 -9.97 -8.97 -9.63
CA TYR A 127 -10.30 -9.78 -8.47
C TYR A 127 -11.16 -10.96 -8.93
N LYS A 128 -10.61 -12.17 -8.93
CA LYS A 128 -11.41 -13.38 -9.06
C LYS A 128 -12.08 -13.64 -7.70
N ALA A 129 -13.38 -13.37 -7.63
CA ALA A 129 -14.24 -13.82 -6.55
C ALA A 129 -14.34 -15.35 -6.52
#